data_AF-A0A453QWZ1-F1
#
_entry.id   AF-A0A453QWZ1-F1
#
_cell.length_a   1.000
_cell.length_b   1.000
_cell.length_c   1.000
_cell.angle_alpha   90.00
_cell.angle_beta   90.00
_cell.angle_gamma   90.00
#
_symmetry.space_group_name_H-M   'P 1'
#
loop_
_entity.id
_entity.type
_entity.pdbx_description
1 polymer ?
#
loop_
_entity_poly.entity_id
_entity_poly.type
_entity_poly.pdbx_seq_one_letter_code
_entity_poly.pdbx_strand_id
1 'polypeptide(L)'
;MGIHAFIVPIRDLETHAVLPGIEINDCGHKIGLNGVDNGALRFRSVRIPRDNLLNRFGDVARDGKYTSSLPTINRRFAATLGELVGGRVGLAYSSVGVLKVAVTIAVRYALLRQQFGPPKEPEISVLDYQSHQHKLMPMLASAYAFHFARAYLVDMYSEMKKTNDEDVTADVHVLSSGLKSYITSYTAKSISICRESCGGHGYAAVNRFGGLRNDHDIFQTFEGDNTVLLQQVPIGILYKAHYDIR
;
A
#
# COMPACT_ATOMS: atom_id res chain seq x y z
N MET A 1 26.31 12.92 7.55
CA MET A 1 25.08 12.62 8.32
C MET A 1 23.93 12.42 7.33
N GLY A 2 22.86 11.71 7.68
CA GLY A 2 21.73 11.40 6.80
C GLY A 2 20.39 11.67 7.50
N ILE A 3 19.31 11.05 7.01
CA ILE A 3 17.99 11.12 7.63
C ILE A 3 17.96 10.25 8.89
N HIS A 4 17.45 10.82 9.98
CA HIS A 4 17.26 10.16 11.28
C HIS A 4 15.85 10.47 11.82
N ALA A 5 15.36 9.58 12.68
CA ALA A 5 14.07 9.74 13.34
C ALA A 5 14.25 10.29 14.75
N PHE A 6 13.38 11.23 15.13
CA PHE A 6 13.36 11.87 16.44
C PHE A 6 11.95 11.80 17.01
N ILE A 7 11.86 11.54 18.32
CA ILE A 7 10.61 11.68 19.06
C ILE A 7 10.42 13.16 19.38
N VAL A 8 9.32 13.76 18.94
CA VAL A 8 9.00 15.16 19.20
C VAL A 8 7.59 15.24 19.81
N PRO A 9 7.43 15.62 21.08
CA PRO A 9 6.12 15.95 21.62
C PRO A 9 5.53 17.11 20.81
N ILE A 10 4.30 16.94 20.29
CA ILE A 10 3.62 17.95 19.47
C ILE A 10 2.45 18.65 20.17
N ARG A 11 1.92 18.02 21.22
CA ARG A 11 0.81 18.52 22.02
C ARG A 11 1.05 18.22 23.49
N ASP A 12 0.50 19.07 24.34
CA ASP A 12 0.40 18.82 25.77
C ASP A 12 -0.55 17.65 26.04
N LEU A 13 -0.19 16.75 26.96
CA LEU A 13 -0.92 15.50 27.18
C LEU A 13 -2.22 15.67 27.97
N GLU A 14 -2.36 16.76 28.73
CA GLU A 14 -3.55 17.03 29.54
C GLU A 14 -4.54 17.91 28.77
N THR A 15 -4.04 18.99 28.17
CA THR A 15 -4.85 20.02 27.53
C THR A 15 -5.01 19.82 26.02
N HIS A 16 -4.22 18.93 25.41
CA HIS A 16 -4.12 18.75 23.95
C HIS A 16 -3.69 20.02 23.18
N ALA A 17 -3.28 21.09 23.87
CA ALA A 17 -2.79 22.32 23.28
C ALA A 17 -1.51 22.05 22.47
N VAL A 18 -1.35 22.73 21.33
CA VAL A 18 -0.12 22.62 20.53
C VAL A 18 1.05 23.22 21.30
N LEU A 19 2.18 22.51 21.34
CA LEU A 19 3.35 22.97 22.11
C LEU A 19 4.07 24.14 21.42
N PRO A 20 4.78 25.01 22.18
CA PRO A 20 5.44 26.19 21.62
C PRO A 20 6.41 25.87 20.47
N GLY A 21 6.36 26.69 19.42
CA GLY A 21 7.21 26.53 18.23
C GLY A 21 6.73 25.48 17.24
N ILE A 22 5.54 24.89 17.43
CA ILE A 22 4.95 23.90 16.53
C ILE A 22 3.70 24.51 15.87
N GLU A 23 3.58 24.34 14.56
CA GLU A 23 2.36 24.58 13.81
C GLU A 23 1.82 23.24 13.31
N ILE A 24 0.53 23.00 13.54
CA ILE A 24 -0.20 21.81 13.08
C ILE A 24 -1.42 22.30 12.31
N ASN A 25 -1.55 21.90 11.05
CA ASN A 25 -2.70 22.25 10.21
C ASN A 25 -3.32 20.98 9.61
N ASP A 26 -4.64 20.91 9.55
CA ASP A 26 -5.34 19.86 8.79
C ASP A 26 -5.11 20.10 7.28
N CYS A 27 -4.79 19.03 6.54
CA CYS A 27 -4.60 19.10 5.08
C CYS A 27 -5.94 19.25 4.32
N GLY A 28 -7.07 19.15 5.02
CA GLY A 28 -8.41 19.37 4.52
C GLY A 28 -9.05 18.10 3.94
N HIS A 29 -10.13 18.34 3.19
CA HIS A 29 -10.92 17.29 2.57
C HIS A 29 -10.13 16.57 1.47
N LYS A 30 -10.17 15.24 1.48
CA LYS A 30 -9.47 14.35 0.55
C LYS A 30 -10.45 13.65 -0.37
N ILE A 31 -9.91 13.06 -1.43
CA ILE A 31 -10.68 12.20 -2.37
C ILE A 31 -11.34 11.04 -1.62
N GLY A 32 -10.61 10.41 -0.69
CA GLY A 32 -11.07 9.34 0.18
C GLY A 32 -10.34 9.34 1.51
N LEU A 33 -10.64 8.37 2.37
CA LEU A 33 -10.08 8.24 3.73
C LEU A 33 -10.30 9.50 4.59
N ASN A 34 -11.46 10.15 4.46
CA ASN A 34 -11.79 11.38 5.19
C ASN A 34 -11.99 11.18 6.70
N GLY A 35 -11.96 9.93 7.19
CA GLY A 35 -11.87 9.63 8.62
C GLY A 35 -10.45 9.73 9.19
N VAL A 36 -9.44 10.00 8.37
CA VAL A 36 -8.04 10.19 8.77
C VAL A 36 -7.69 11.67 8.73
N ASP A 37 -7.18 12.20 9.85
CA ASP A 37 -6.80 13.60 10.09
C ASP A 37 -5.37 13.91 9.62
N ASN A 38 -5.10 13.66 8.33
CA ASN A 38 -3.79 13.98 7.74
C ASN A 38 -3.42 15.46 7.99
N GLY A 39 -2.32 15.69 8.71
CA GLY A 39 -1.87 17.03 9.07
C GLY A 39 -0.53 17.42 8.46
N ALA A 40 -0.34 18.71 8.26
CA ALA A 40 0.94 19.35 7.98
C ALA A 40 1.57 19.86 9.28
N LEU A 41 2.85 19.55 9.47
CA LEU A 41 3.63 19.93 10.65
C LEU A 41 4.76 20.87 10.26
N ARG A 42 4.92 21.97 11.00
CA ARG A 42 6.09 22.86 10.91
C ARG A 42 6.67 23.09 12.29
N PHE A 43 8.00 22.97 12.38
CA PHE A 43 8.75 23.24 13.60
C PHE A 43 9.55 24.54 13.45
N ARG A 44 9.54 25.38 14.48
CA ARG A 44 10.30 26.62 14.58
C ARG A 44 11.22 26.56 15.81
N SER A 45 12.45 26.13 15.58
CA SER A 45 13.49 26.04 16.62
C SER A 45 13.06 25.27 17.88
N VAL A 46 12.24 24.23 17.70
CA VAL A 46 11.80 23.34 18.78
C VAL A 46 12.98 22.59 19.36
N ARG A 47 13.09 22.59 20.69
CA ARG A 47 14.16 21.88 21.42
C ARG A 47 13.60 20.60 22.00
N ILE A 48 14.34 19.52 21.82
CA ILE A 48 14.06 18.20 22.39
C ILE A 48 15.33 17.67 23.09
N PRO A 49 15.19 16.77 24.08
CA PRO A 49 16.33 16.06 24.64
C PRO A 49 17.10 15.29 23.54
N ARG A 50 18.42 15.20 23.68
CA ARG A 50 19.28 14.40 22.77
C ARG A 50 18.81 12.94 22.69
N ASP A 51 18.36 12.40 23.83
CA ASP A 51 17.93 11.01 23.96
C ASP A 51 16.61 10.71 23.21
N ASN A 52 15.94 11.74 22.65
CA ASN A 52 14.80 11.55 21.75
C ASN A 52 15.23 11.09 20.33
N LEU A 53 16.53 11.05 20.02
CA LEU A 53 17.04 10.44 18.80
C LEU A 53 16.86 8.92 18.85
N LEU A 54 16.17 8.35 17.85
CA LEU A 54 16.13 6.89 17.65
C LEU A 54 17.47 6.42 17.07
N ASN A 55 18.41 6.08 17.96
CA ASN A 55 19.84 5.96 17.63
C ASN A 55 20.34 4.56 17.24
N ARG A 56 19.44 3.59 16.96
CA ARG A 56 19.81 2.20 16.62
C ARG A 56 20.84 2.09 15.48
N PHE A 57 20.71 2.96 14.46
CA PHE A 57 21.55 2.92 13.25
C PHE A 57 22.57 4.08 13.17
N GLY A 58 22.59 4.95 14.17
CA GLY A 58 23.48 6.09 14.22
C GLY A 58 23.21 6.93 15.46
N ASP A 59 24.27 7.30 16.18
CA ASP A 59 24.20 8.03 17.45
C ASP A 59 25.00 9.33 17.38
N VAL A 60 24.66 10.27 18.26
CA VAL A 60 25.35 11.53 18.44
C VAL A 60 25.70 11.67 19.93
N ALA A 61 26.99 11.62 20.25
CA ALA A 61 27.47 11.77 21.62
C ALA A 61 27.24 13.20 22.16
N ARG A 62 27.42 13.39 23.48
CA ARG A 62 27.22 14.70 24.15
C ARG A 62 28.13 15.81 23.60
N ASP A 63 29.30 15.45 23.11
CA ASP A 63 30.27 16.36 22.47
C ASP A 63 29.93 16.65 20.99
N GLY A 64 28.84 16.09 20.47
CA GLY A 64 28.41 16.24 19.08
C GLY A 64 29.03 15.24 18.11
N LYS A 65 29.87 14.31 18.57
CA LYS A 65 30.48 13.32 17.69
C LYS A 65 29.45 12.30 17.20
N TYR A 66 29.34 12.18 15.88
CA TYR A 66 28.48 11.19 15.23
C TYR A 66 29.18 9.84 15.07
N THR A 67 28.46 8.75 15.34
CA THR A 67 28.94 7.38 15.16
C THR A 67 27.87 6.48 14.54
N SER A 68 28.26 5.50 13.73
CA SER A 68 27.34 4.54 13.10
C SER A 68 28.09 3.25 12.74
N SER A 69 27.48 2.10 13.00
CA SER A 69 27.98 0.79 12.54
C SER A 69 27.75 0.58 11.03
N LEU A 70 26.77 1.27 10.44
CA LEU A 70 26.53 1.24 9.00
C LEU A 70 27.51 2.19 8.29
N PRO A 71 28.36 1.69 7.37
CA PRO A 71 29.50 2.47 6.86
C PRO A 71 29.06 3.62 5.93
N THR A 72 28.05 3.39 5.08
CA THR A 72 27.65 4.35 4.04
C THR A 72 26.35 5.07 4.38
N ILE A 73 26.18 6.28 3.84
CA ILE A 73 24.92 7.05 3.94
C ILE A 73 23.76 6.24 3.36
N ASN A 74 23.99 5.56 2.22
CA ASN A 74 22.96 4.76 1.54
C ASN A 74 22.49 3.57 2.38
N ARG A 75 23.40 2.84 3.05
CA ARG A 75 23.02 1.75 3.95
C ARG A 75 22.22 2.25 5.15
N ARG A 76 22.58 3.42 5.71
CA ARG A 76 21.79 4.06 6.79
C ARG A 76 20.40 4.45 6.33
N PHE A 77 20.30 5.10 5.17
CA PHE A 77 19.02 5.49 4.60
C PHE A 77 18.12 4.27 4.32
N ALA A 78 18.68 3.21 3.73
CA ALA A 78 17.96 1.96 3.49
C ALA A 78 17.46 1.31 4.79
N ALA A 79 18.28 1.28 5.84
CA ALA A 79 17.88 0.76 7.15
C ALA A 79 16.73 1.57 7.78
N THR A 80 16.77 2.90 7.68
CA THR A 80 15.67 3.77 8.15
C THR A 80 14.39 3.54 7.35
N LEU A 81 14.48 3.35 6.03
CA LEU A 81 13.32 3.07 5.18
C LEU A 81 12.84 1.62 5.22
N GLY A 82 13.58 0.71 5.86
CA GLY A 82 13.23 -0.71 5.95
C GLY A 82 11.85 -0.96 6.57
N GLU A 83 11.38 -0.07 7.45
CA GLU A 83 10.05 -0.19 8.05
C GLU A 83 8.90 0.00 7.04
N LEU A 84 9.12 0.70 5.91
CA LEU A 84 8.11 0.85 4.85
C LEU A 84 7.72 -0.50 4.21
N VAL A 85 8.56 -1.53 4.34
CA VAL A 85 8.24 -2.88 3.88
C VAL A 85 6.97 -3.41 4.53
N GLY A 86 6.79 -3.18 5.84
CA GLY A 86 5.56 -3.60 6.54
C GLY A 86 4.31 -2.92 5.99
N GLY A 87 4.41 -1.62 5.69
CA GLY A 87 3.35 -0.86 5.04
C GLY A 87 2.98 -1.44 3.67
N ARG A 88 3.98 -1.80 2.85
CA ARG A 88 3.76 -2.42 1.53
C ARG A 88 3.03 -3.76 1.62
N VAL A 89 3.41 -4.61 2.57
CA VAL A 89 2.72 -5.89 2.84
C VAL A 89 1.26 -5.64 3.22
N GLY A 90 1.00 -4.66 4.09
CA GLY A 90 -0.35 -4.26 4.50
C GLY A 90 -1.22 -3.73 3.35
N LEU A 91 -0.65 -2.90 2.46
CA LEU A 91 -1.36 -2.35 1.30
C LEU A 91 -1.66 -3.43 0.25
N ALA A 92 -0.72 -4.34 -0.01
CA ALA A 92 -0.96 -5.50 -0.87
C ALA A 92 -2.08 -6.37 -0.29
N TYR A 93 -2.03 -6.65 1.02
CA TYR A 93 -3.05 -7.42 1.71
C TYR A 93 -4.45 -6.79 1.57
N SER A 94 -4.54 -5.50 1.89
CA SER A 94 -5.80 -4.76 1.90
C SER A 94 -6.38 -4.59 0.49
N SER A 95 -5.54 -4.38 -0.52
CA SER A 95 -5.97 -4.29 -1.93
C SER A 95 -6.64 -5.58 -2.41
N VAL A 96 -6.13 -6.75 -2.03
CA VAL A 96 -6.80 -8.02 -2.36
C VAL A 96 -8.20 -8.09 -1.72
N GLY A 97 -8.36 -7.57 -0.51
CA GLY A 97 -9.67 -7.45 0.14
C GLY A 97 -10.64 -6.59 -0.66
N VAL A 98 -10.19 -5.41 -1.10
CA VAL A 98 -10.99 -4.50 -1.94
C VAL A 98 -11.36 -5.14 -3.28
N LEU A 99 -10.41 -5.80 -3.95
CA LEU A 99 -10.66 -6.53 -5.20
C LEU A 99 -11.75 -7.59 -5.03
N LYS A 100 -11.66 -8.39 -3.95
CA LYS A 100 -12.67 -9.42 -3.64
C LYS A 100 -14.06 -8.82 -3.47
N VAL A 101 -14.19 -7.70 -2.76
CA VAL A 101 -15.47 -7.01 -2.59
C VAL A 101 -16.01 -6.52 -3.93
N ALA A 102 -15.21 -5.79 -4.71
CA ALA A 102 -15.64 -5.23 -5.99
C ALA A 102 -16.09 -6.32 -6.98
N VAL A 103 -15.28 -7.38 -7.14
CA VAL A 103 -15.59 -8.51 -8.03
C VAL A 103 -16.81 -9.28 -7.53
N THR A 104 -16.96 -9.49 -6.23
CA THR A 104 -18.14 -10.20 -5.67
C THR A 104 -19.42 -9.44 -5.97
N ILE A 105 -19.43 -8.11 -5.79
CA ILE A 105 -20.60 -7.28 -6.12
C ILE A 105 -20.93 -7.42 -7.61
N ALA A 106 -19.93 -7.25 -8.48
CA ALA A 106 -20.15 -7.30 -9.93
C ALA A 106 -20.59 -8.67 -10.44
N VAL A 107 -19.98 -9.77 -9.96
CA VAL A 107 -20.35 -11.13 -10.37
C VAL A 107 -21.76 -11.49 -9.89
N ARG A 108 -22.13 -11.14 -8.65
CA ARG A 108 -23.49 -11.39 -8.15
C ARG A 108 -24.53 -10.56 -8.89
N TYR A 109 -24.23 -9.28 -9.16
CA TYR A 109 -25.09 -8.44 -9.99
C TYR A 109 -25.25 -9.03 -11.39
N ALA A 110 -24.15 -9.45 -12.02
CA ALA A 110 -24.15 -10.00 -13.36
C ALA A 110 -24.98 -11.29 -13.44
N LEU A 111 -24.89 -12.16 -12.42
CA LEU A 111 -25.68 -13.39 -12.35
C LEU A 111 -27.19 -13.10 -12.32
N LEU A 112 -27.61 -12.09 -11.57
CA LEU A 112 -29.03 -11.79 -11.34
C LEU A 112 -29.63 -10.85 -12.39
N ARG A 113 -28.82 -9.99 -13.01
CA ARG A 113 -29.29 -9.03 -13.99
C ARG A 113 -29.56 -9.74 -15.32
N GLN A 114 -30.79 -9.68 -15.78
CA GLN A 114 -31.16 -10.06 -17.14
C GLN A 114 -31.21 -8.81 -18.03
N GLN A 115 -30.69 -8.92 -19.25
CA GLN A 115 -30.81 -7.87 -20.27
C GLN A 115 -30.49 -8.47 -21.63
N PHE A 116 -31.44 -8.34 -22.57
CA PHE A 116 -31.39 -8.96 -23.91
C PHE A 116 -31.32 -10.50 -23.85
N GLY A 117 -31.35 -11.13 -25.01
CA GLY A 117 -31.34 -12.59 -25.15
C GLY A 117 -31.38 -13.01 -26.61
N PRO A 118 -31.36 -14.31 -26.90
CA PRO A 118 -31.60 -14.81 -28.25
C PRO A 118 -32.95 -14.32 -28.79
N PRO A 119 -33.11 -14.11 -30.11
CA PRO A 119 -34.37 -13.67 -30.69
C PRO A 119 -35.52 -14.61 -30.34
N LYS A 120 -36.63 -14.06 -29.82
CA LYS A 120 -37.83 -14.81 -29.41
C LYS A 120 -37.63 -15.76 -28.21
N GLU A 121 -36.54 -15.62 -27.47
CA GLU A 121 -36.31 -16.30 -26.19
C GLU A 121 -36.38 -15.30 -25.02
N PRO A 122 -36.58 -15.76 -23.77
CA PRO A 122 -36.48 -14.90 -22.60
C PRO A 122 -35.11 -14.23 -22.48
N GLU A 123 -35.05 -13.12 -21.73
CA GLU A 123 -33.77 -12.50 -21.41
C GLU A 123 -32.87 -13.44 -20.60
N ILE A 124 -31.59 -13.42 -20.91
CA ILE A 124 -30.59 -14.24 -20.21
C ILE A 124 -29.80 -13.40 -19.22
N SER A 125 -29.10 -14.06 -18.30
CA SER A 125 -28.21 -13.39 -17.36
C SER A 125 -27.13 -12.63 -18.13
N VAL A 126 -26.79 -11.41 -17.71
CA VAL A 126 -25.68 -10.70 -18.36
C VAL A 126 -24.35 -11.43 -18.17
N LEU A 127 -24.24 -12.31 -17.17
CA LEU A 127 -23.10 -13.19 -16.97
C LEU A 127 -22.99 -14.32 -18.02
N ASP A 128 -24.08 -14.66 -18.72
CA ASP A 128 -24.06 -15.70 -19.76
C ASP A 128 -23.39 -15.21 -21.06
N TYR A 129 -23.22 -13.90 -21.23
CA TYR A 129 -22.48 -13.34 -22.36
C TYR A 129 -20.97 -13.46 -22.14
N GLN A 130 -20.27 -14.03 -23.13
CA GLN A 130 -18.80 -14.13 -23.15
C GLN A 130 -18.09 -12.78 -22.95
N SER A 131 -18.66 -11.70 -23.49
CA SER A 131 -18.12 -10.34 -23.31
C SER A 131 -18.13 -9.89 -21.84
N HIS A 132 -19.09 -10.36 -21.05
CA HIS A 132 -19.16 -10.10 -19.61
C HIS A 132 -18.21 -11.01 -18.84
N GLN A 133 -18.15 -12.29 -19.22
CA GLN A 133 -17.23 -13.28 -18.62
C GLN A 133 -15.76 -12.88 -18.82
N HIS A 134 -15.37 -12.43 -20.01
CA HIS A 134 -14.01 -11.95 -20.31
C HIS A 134 -13.58 -10.77 -19.44
N LYS A 135 -14.53 -9.96 -18.94
CA LYS A 135 -14.24 -8.92 -17.96
C LYS A 135 -14.09 -9.51 -16.55
N LEU A 136 -15.10 -10.24 -16.08
CA LEU A 136 -15.22 -10.58 -14.66
C LEU A 136 -14.45 -11.84 -14.24
N MET A 137 -14.42 -12.89 -15.08
CA MET A 137 -13.83 -14.18 -14.71
C MET A 137 -12.31 -14.10 -14.52
N PRO A 138 -11.53 -13.40 -15.37
CA PRO A 138 -10.11 -13.19 -15.10
C PRO A 138 -9.85 -12.42 -13.81
N MET A 139 -10.70 -11.44 -13.46
CA MET A 139 -10.58 -10.71 -12.19
C MET A 139 -10.91 -11.59 -10.98
N LEU A 140 -11.90 -12.47 -11.10
CA LEU A 140 -12.21 -13.47 -10.07
C LEU A 140 -11.03 -14.42 -9.86
N ALA A 141 -10.47 -14.98 -10.93
CA ALA A 141 -9.28 -15.83 -10.85
C ALA A 141 -8.09 -15.08 -10.24
N SER A 142 -7.87 -13.83 -10.65
CA SER A 142 -6.79 -12.97 -10.11
C SER A 142 -6.98 -12.69 -8.62
N ALA A 143 -8.22 -12.53 -8.14
CA ALA A 143 -8.49 -12.36 -6.71
C ALA A 143 -8.06 -13.57 -5.86
N TYR A 144 -8.14 -14.79 -6.40
CA TYR A 144 -7.61 -15.99 -5.76
C TYR A 144 -6.08 -16.07 -5.89
N ALA A 145 -5.53 -15.83 -7.08
CA ALA A 145 -4.08 -15.84 -7.28
C ALA A 145 -3.38 -14.84 -6.35
N PHE A 146 -3.88 -13.60 -6.28
CA PHE A 146 -3.35 -12.59 -5.38
C PHE A 146 -3.58 -12.92 -3.91
N HIS A 147 -4.65 -13.64 -3.57
CA HIS A 147 -4.86 -14.11 -2.19
C HIS A 147 -3.72 -15.01 -1.73
N PHE A 148 -3.29 -15.96 -2.57
CA PHE A 148 -2.16 -16.83 -2.24
C PHE A 148 -0.83 -16.06 -2.26
N ALA A 149 -0.61 -15.22 -3.28
CA ALA A 149 0.61 -14.40 -3.35
C ALA A 149 0.77 -13.48 -2.13
N ARG A 150 -0.32 -12.83 -1.68
CA ARG A 150 -0.29 -11.98 -0.48
C ARG A 150 -0.11 -12.79 0.81
N ALA A 151 -0.61 -14.03 0.87
CA ALA A 151 -0.46 -14.87 2.05
C ALA A 151 1.00 -15.29 2.20
N TYR A 152 1.60 -15.75 1.11
CA TYR A 152 3.03 -16.04 1.04
C TYR A 152 3.90 -14.84 1.44
N LEU A 153 3.59 -13.64 0.94
CA LEU A 153 4.30 -12.42 1.31
C LEU A 153 4.20 -12.12 2.82
N VAL A 154 3.02 -12.33 3.43
CA VAL A 154 2.83 -12.13 4.87
C VAL A 154 3.67 -13.13 5.67
N ASP A 155 3.72 -14.39 5.25
CA ASP A 155 4.51 -15.43 5.91
C ASP A 155 6.01 -15.11 5.82
N MET A 156 6.49 -14.72 4.64
CA MET A 156 7.87 -14.26 4.42
C MET A 156 8.22 -13.03 5.28
N TYR A 157 7.31 -12.07 5.39
CA TYR A 157 7.51 -10.89 6.24
C TYR A 157 7.54 -11.26 7.74
N SER A 158 6.70 -12.20 8.16
CA SER A 158 6.71 -12.74 9.53
C SER A 158 8.05 -13.40 9.83
N GLU A 159 8.60 -14.17 8.89
CA GLU A 159 9.91 -14.78 9.02
C GLU A 159 11.04 -13.75 9.08
N MET A 160 11.03 -12.76 8.19
CA MET A 160 11.97 -11.63 8.19
C MET A 160 12.01 -10.89 9.53
N LYS A 161 10.88 -10.77 10.25
CA LYS A 161 10.85 -10.11 11.57
C LYS A 161 11.36 -11.01 12.71
N LYS A 162 11.44 -12.33 12.51
CA LYS A 162 11.98 -13.29 13.49
C LYS A 162 13.46 -13.54 13.30
N THR A 163 13.96 -13.47 12.07
CA THR A 163 15.36 -13.72 11.72
C THR A 163 16.13 -12.41 11.54
N ASN A 164 17.46 -12.48 11.53
CA ASN A 164 18.33 -11.39 11.06
C ASN A 164 18.97 -11.77 9.71
N ASP A 165 18.24 -12.55 8.90
CA ASP A 165 18.73 -13.04 7.62
C ASP A 165 18.63 -11.91 6.56
N GLU A 166 19.79 -11.50 6.04
CA GLU A 166 19.89 -10.42 5.06
C GLU A 166 19.27 -10.81 3.70
N ASP A 167 19.33 -12.10 3.32
CA ASP A 167 18.77 -12.59 2.06
C ASP A 167 17.25 -12.62 2.12
N VAL A 168 16.68 -13.09 3.23
CA VAL A 168 15.23 -13.04 3.48
C VAL A 168 14.73 -11.59 3.45
N THR A 169 15.48 -10.67 4.06
CA THR A 169 15.15 -9.23 4.07
C THR A 169 15.15 -8.65 2.65
N ALA A 170 16.17 -8.97 1.84
CA ALA A 170 16.26 -8.52 0.46
C ALA A 170 15.12 -9.09 -0.41
N ASP A 171 14.81 -10.38 -0.27
CA ASP A 171 13.73 -11.04 -1.00
C ASP A 171 12.36 -10.44 -0.65
N VAL A 172 12.08 -10.21 0.64
CA VAL A 172 10.84 -9.56 1.09
C VAL A 172 10.76 -8.13 0.56
N HIS A 173 11.86 -7.39 0.53
CA HIS A 173 11.89 -6.03 -0.02
C HIS A 173 11.50 -6.00 -1.51
N VAL A 174 12.09 -6.87 -2.33
CA VAL A 174 11.80 -6.95 -3.77
C VAL A 174 10.35 -7.42 -3.99
N LEU A 175 9.96 -8.50 -3.33
CA LEU A 175 8.64 -9.10 -3.50
C LEU A 175 7.51 -8.16 -3.03
N SER A 176 7.68 -7.51 -1.87
CA SER A 176 6.69 -6.55 -1.36
C SER A 176 6.55 -5.35 -2.29
N SER A 177 7.65 -4.84 -2.86
CA SER A 177 7.62 -3.72 -3.81
C SER A 177 6.87 -4.08 -5.09
N GLY A 178 7.14 -5.26 -5.65
CA GLY A 178 6.46 -5.76 -6.85
C GLY A 178 4.98 -6.06 -6.61
N LEU A 179 4.66 -6.86 -5.59
CA LEU A 179 3.29 -7.25 -5.28
C LEU A 179 2.43 -6.07 -4.87
N LYS A 180 2.92 -5.16 -4.02
CA LYS A 180 2.20 -3.94 -3.66
C LYS A 180 1.86 -3.15 -4.92
N SER A 181 2.85 -2.91 -5.78
CA SER A 181 2.65 -2.08 -6.97
C SER A 181 1.68 -2.71 -7.95
N TYR A 182 1.87 -3.99 -8.26
CA TYR A 182 1.03 -4.70 -9.22
C TYR A 182 -0.41 -4.86 -8.72
N ILE A 183 -0.59 -5.36 -7.49
CA ILE A 183 -1.92 -5.64 -6.95
C ILE A 183 -2.72 -4.35 -6.75
N THR A 184 -2.10 -3.26 -6.27
CA THR A 184 -2.81 -1.98 -6.09
C THR A 184 -3.26 -1.41 -7.43
N SER A 185 -2.38 -1.36 -8.44
CA SER A 185 -2.76 -0.88 -9.78
C SER A 185 -3.82 -1.77 -10.46
N TYR A 186 -3.70 -3.09 -10.32
CA TYR A 186 -4.71 -4.02 -10.82
C TYR A 186 -6.06 -3.78 -10.15
N THR A 187 -6.08 -3.68 -8.82
CA THR A 187 -7.31 -3.48 -8.04
C THR A 187 -8.00 -2.16 -8.41
N ALA A 188 -7.25 -1.06 -8.52
CA ALA A 188 -7.81 0.24 -8.88
C ALA A 188 -8.53 0.19 -10.25
N LYS A 189 -7.90 -0.46 -11.24
CA LYS A 189 -8.51 -0.69 -12.56
C LYS A 189 -9.75 -1.60 -12.47
N SER A 190 -9.65 -2.69 -11.70
CA SER A 190 -10.75 -3.64 -11.51
C SER A 190 -11.98 -3.03 -10.88
N ILE A 191 -11.84 -2.10 -9.91
CA ILE A 191 -12.99 -1.40 -9.31
C ILE A 191 -13.81 -0.68 -10.38
N SER A 192 -13.14 0.04 -11.28
CA SER A 192 -13.80 0.75 -12.39
C SER A 192 -14.51 -0.20 -13.35
N ILE A 193 -13.86 -1.29 -13.75
CA ILE A 193 -14.46 -2.31 -14.63
C ILE A 193 -15.66 -3.00 -13.97
N CYS A 194 -15.57 -3.29 -12.66
CA CYS A 194 -16.66 -3.89 -11.89
C CYS A 194 -17.87 -2.95 -11.81
N ARG A 195 -17.62 -1.65 -11.55
CA ARG A 195 -18.65 -0.61 -11.56
C ARG A 195 -19.37 -0.54 -12.92
N GLU A 196 -18.61 -0.50 -14.01
CA GLU A 196 -19.15 -0.43 -15.37
C GLU A 196 -19.92 -1.68 -15.76
N SER A 197 -19.48 -2.84 -15.29
CA SER A 197 -20.18 -4.11 -15.47
C SER A 197 -21.53 -4.16 -14.73
N CYS A 198 -21.74 -3.28 -13.75
CA CYS A 198 -23.03 -3.09 -13.07
C CYS A 198 -23.94 -2.05 -13.75
N GLY A 199 -23.56 -1.51 -14.92
CA GLY A 199 -24.33 -0.52 -15.66
C GLY A 199 -24.62 0.76 -14.86
N GLY A 200 -25.78 1.37 -15.11
CA GLY A 200 -26.20 2.59 -14.41
C GLY A 200 -26.34 2.41 -12.90
N HIS A 201 -26.77 1.22 -12.43
CA HIS A 201 -26.88 0.93 -11.00
C HIS A 201 -25.51 0.98 -10.30
N GLY A 202 -24.43 0.61 -10.98
CA GLY A 202 -23.07 0.71 -10.45
C GLY A 202 -22.66 2.13 -10.05
N TYR A 203 -23.32 3.17 -10.58
CA TYR A 203 -23.06 4.57 -10.25
C TYR A 203 -23.71 5.02 -8.93
N ALA A 204 -24.73 4.31 -8.44
CA ALA A 204 -25.39 4.66 -7.18
C ALA A 204 -24.46 4.41 -5.99
N ALA A 205 -24.36 5.39 -5.09
CA ALA A 205 -23.45 5.35 -3.93
C ALA A 205 -23.68 4.12 -3.03
N VAL A 206 -24.94 3.66 -2.90
CA VAL A 206 -25.31 2.47 -2.13
C VAL A 206 -24.61 1.20 -2.62
N ASN A 207 -24.19 1.15 -3.89
CA ASN A 207 -23.47 0.02 -4.49
C ASN A 207 -21.95 0.09 -4.29
N ARG A 208 -21.48 1.06 -3.49
CA ARG A 208 -20.14 1.15 -2.87
C ARG A 208 -18.94 1.33 -3.78
N PHE A 209 -19.04 1.14 -5.10
CA PHE A 209 -17.89 1.27 -6.02
C PHE A 209 -17.20 2.63 -5.94
N GLY A 210 -17.96 3.73 -5.80
CA GLY A 210 -17.40 5.07 -5.65
C GLY A 210 -16.56 5.22 -4.39
N GLY A 211 -17.08 4.77 -3.24
CA GLY A 211 -16.35 4.77 -1.97
C GLY A 211 -15.11 3.87 -2.02
N LEU A 212 -15.25 2.63 -2.52
CA LEU A 212 -14.12 1.71 -2.69
C LEU A 212 -13.01 2.31 -3.56
N ARG A 213 -13.36 2.93 -4.69
CA ARG A 213 -12.41 3.60 -5.57
C ARG A 213 -11.70 4.73 -4.85
N ASN A 214 -12.46 5.64 -4.25
CA ASN A 214 -11.92 6.84 -3.63
C ASN A 214 -10.99 6.52 -2.45
N ASP A 215 -11.35 5.55 -1.61
CA ASP A 215 -10.54 5.15 -0.46
C ASP A 215 -9.31 4.32 -0.87
N HIS A 216 -9.41 3.54 -1.95
CA HIS A 216 -8.32 2.70 -2.44
C HIS A 216 -7.30 3.45 -3.31
N ASP A 217 -7.69 4.54 -3.97
CA ASP A 217 -6.88 5.25 -4.98
C ASP A 217 -5.45 5.54 -4.49
N ILE A 218 -5.34 6.03 -3.26
CA ILE A 218 -4.08 6.43 -2.63
C ILE A 218 -3.12 5.26 -2.36
N PHE A 219 -3.58 4.01 -2.40
CA PHE A 219 -2.75 2.82 -2.15
C PHE A 219 -1.67 2.65 -3.24
N GLN A 220 -1.86 3.26 -4.41
CA GLN A 220 -0.86 3.30 -5.48
C GLN A 220 0.30 4.26 -5.17
N THR A 221 0.17 5.11 -4.15
CA THR A 221 1.12 6.18 -3.81
C THR A 221 1.76 5.99 -2.43
N PHE A 222 0.97 5.59 -1.42
CA PHE A 222 1.51 5.35 -0.07
C PHE A 222 2.56 4.24 -0.07
N GLU A 223 3.53 4.35 0.85
CA GLU A 223 4.60 3.37 1.07
C GLU A 223 5.50 3.12 -0.17
N GLY A 224 5.50 4.07 -1.09
CA GLY A 224 6.29 4.09 -2.31
C GLY A 224 5.39 4.15 -3.55
N ASP A 225 5.66 5.12 -4.43
CA ASP A 225 4.98 5.21 -5.73
C ASP A 225 5.19 3.93 -6.54
N ASN A 226 4.12 3.45 -7.19
CA ASN A 226 4.16 2.20 -7.93
C ASN A 226 5.19 2.19 -9.08
N THR A 227 5.40 3.32 -9.77
CA THR A 227 6.40 3.40 -10.85
C THR A 227 7.81 3.27 -10.30
N VAL A 228 8.10 3.98 -9.20
CA VAL A 228 9.40 3.93 -8.52
C VAL A 228 9.67 2.53 -7.94
N LEU A 229 8.67 1.91 -7.31
CA LEU A 229 8.83 0.57 -6.74
C LEU A 229 9.02 -0.52 -7.81
N LEU A 230 8.32 -0.44 -8.95
CA LEU A 230 8.51 -1.40 -10.04
C LEU A 230 9.91 -1.33 -10.64
N GLN A 231 10.58 -0.17 -10.62
CA GLN A 231 11.98 -0.06 -11.06
C GLN A 231 12.95 -0.79 -10.13
N GLN A 232 12.60 -0.96 -8.85
CA GLN A 232 13.43 -1.68 -7.88
C GLN A 232 13.42 -3.19 -8.11
N VAL A 233 12.37 -3.74 -8.73
CA VAL A 233 12.21 -5.18 -8.93
C VAL A 233 13.25 -5.76 -9.89
N PRO A 234 13.43 -5.24 -11.13
CA PRO A 234 14.48 -5.71 -12.03
C PRO A 234 15.88 -5.57 -11.42
N ILE A 235 16.15 -4.47 -10.71
CA ILE A 235 17.44 -4.22 -10.06
C ILE A 235 17.72 -5.31 -9.02
N GLY A 236 16.74 -5.64 -8.17
CA GLY A 236 16.88 -6.70 -7.17
C GLY A 236 17.10 -8.08 -7.79
N ILE A 237 16.36 -8.41 -8.84
CA ILE A 237 16.50 -9.70 -9.55
C ILE A 237 17.87 -9.82 -10.24
N LEU A 238 18.30 -8.76 -10.94
CA LEU A 238 19.60 -8.75 -11.62
C LEU A 238 20.77 -8.81 -10.64
N TYR A 239 20.64 -8.14 -9.49
CA TYR A 239 21.64 -8.22 -8.43
C TYR A 239 21.79 -9.65 -7.95
N LYS A 240 20.69 -10.36 -7.61
CA LYS A 240 20.74 -11.75 -7.15
C LYS A 240 21.36 -12.68 -8.20
N ALA A 241 20.93 -12.56 -9.46
CA ALA A 241 21.46 -13.37 -10.56
C ALA A 241 22.98 -13.18 -10.78
N HIS A 242 23.52 -11.98 -10.57
CA HIS A 242 24.96 -11.72 -10.71
C HIS A 242 25.80 -12.35 -9.59
N TYR A 243 25.21 -12.55 -8.41
CA TYR A 243 25.89 -13.23 -7.29
C TYR A 243 25.78 -14.76 -7.37
N ASP A 244 24.68 -15.29 -7.91
CA ASP A 244 24.52 -16.75 -8.10
C ASP A 244 25.42 -17.34 -9.21
N ILE A 245 26.00 -16.49 -10.07
CA ILE A 245 26.90 -16.89 -11.19
C ILE A 245 28.40 -16.83 -10.77
N ARG A 246 28.71 -16.39 -9.53
CA ARG A 246 30.09 -16.31 -9.01
C ARG A 246 30.33 -17.30 -7.89
#